data_AF-A0A2M7ZEY0-F1
#
_entry.id   AF-A0A2M7ZEY0-F1
#
_cell.length_a   1.000
_cell.length_b   1.000
_cell.length_c   1.000
_cell.angle_alpha   90.00
_cell.angle_beta   90.00
_cell.angle_gamma   90.00
#
_symmetry.space_group_name_H-M   'P 1'
#
loop_
_entity.id
_entity.type
_entity.pdbx_description
1 polymer ?
#
loop_
_entity_poly.entity_id
_entity_poly.type
_entity_poly.pdbx_seq_one_letter_code
_entity_poly.pdbx_strand_id
1 'polypeptide(L)' 'IFGCDICQEVCPWNIKFAVKSHHREFSEHFNRELDLNSVENMNDEEFKIKFEKSPIKRTKLSGLKRNKKFLIEEK' A
#
# COMPACT_ATOMS: atom_id res chain seq x y z
N ILE A 1 -1.33 -1.28 -5.76
CA ILE A 1 -2.49 -2.20 -5.68
C ILE A 1 -3.33 -2.08 -4.41
N PHE A 2 -3.01 -1.16 -3.50
CA PHE A 2 -3.71 -0.95 -2.24
C PHE A 2 -3.74 0.56 -1.98
N GLY A 3 -4.91 1.11 -1.62
CA GLY A 3 -5.10 2.56 -1.50
C GLY A 3 -5.11 3.30 -2.84
N CYS A 4 -5.38 4.59 -2.78
CA CYS A 4 -5.36 5.53 -3.91
C CYS A 4 -5.18 6.94 -3.36
N ASP A 5 -4.16 7.64 -3.84
CA ASP A 5 -3.85 9.01 -3.39
C ASP A 5 -4.08 10.05 -4.50
N ILE A 6 -4.70 9.66 -5.62
CA ILE A 6 -4.86 10.56 -6.79
C ILE A 6 -5.62 11.83 -6.44
N CYS A 7 -6.64 11.76 -5.57
CA CYS A 7 -7.39 12.92 -5.13
C CYS A 7 -6.54 13.87 -4.28
N GLN A 8 -5.55 13.34 -3.56
CA GLN A 8 -4.60 14.13 -2.78
C GLN A 8 -3.50 14.73 -3.66
N GLU A 9 -3.04 13.99 -4.67
CA GLU A 9 -2.02 14.43 -5.63
C GLU A 9 -2.50 15.59 -6.50
N VAL A 10 -3.75 15.56 -6.95
CA VAL A 10 -4.33 16.65 -7.77
C VAL A 10 -4.83 17.83 -6.94
N CYS A 11 -4.80 17.73 -5.60
CA CYS A 11 -5.32 18.78 -4.73
C CYS A 11 -4.41 20.02 -4.74
N PRO A 12 -4.90 21.21 -5.17
CA PRO A 12 -4.08 22.43 -5.23
C PRO A 12 -3.52 22.84 -3.86
N TRP A 13 -4.24 22.52 -2.79
CA TRP A 13 -3.79 22.80 -1.43
C TRP A 13 -2.56 21.97 -1.06
N ASN A 14 -2.56 20.67 -1.36
CA ASN A 14 -1.43 19.80 -1.08
C ASN A 14 -0.21 20.17 -1.93
N ILE A 15 -0.42 20.53 -3.20
CA ILE A 15 0.67 20.97 -4.09
C ILE A 15 1.32 22.26 -3.57
N LYS A 16 0.54 23.20 -3.04
CA LYS A 16 1.03 24.53 -2.67
C LYS A 16 1.49 24.66 -1.22
N PHE A 17 0.89 23.93 -0.30
CA PHE A 17 1.05 24.18 1.14
C PHE A 17 1.49 22.95 1.95
N ALA A 18 1.56 21.75 1.37
CA ALA A 18 2.04 20.60 2.12
C ALA A 18 3.53 20.74 2.47
N VAL A 19 3.86 20.40 3.72
CA VAL A 19 5.23 20.39 4.23
C VAL A 19 5.54 19.04 4.85
N LYS A 20 6.81 18.63 4.81
CA LYS A 20 7.23 17.38 5.46
C LYS A 20 7.05 17.51 6.97
N SER A 21 6.32 16.58 7.56
CA SER A 21 6.17 16.51 9.01
C SER A 21 7.50 16.17 9.69
N HIS A 22 7.76 16.80 10.84
CA HIS A 22 8.88 16.49 11.73
C HIS A 22 8.50 15.57 12.90
N HIS A 23 7.21 15.24 13.04
CA HIS A 23 6.75 14.26 14.02
C HIS A 23 7.24 12.86 13.64
N ARG A 24 7.95 12.20 14.55
CA ARG A 24 8.58 10.90 14.32
C ARG A 24 7.55 9.81 14.00
N GLU A 25 6.36 9.92 14.57
CA GLU A 25 5.23 9.01 14.36
C GLU A 25 4.76 8.97 12.91
N PHE A 26 4.96 10.07 12.17
CA PHE A 26 4.64 10.19 10.74
C PHE A 26 5.83 9.93 9.83
N SER A 27 7.01 9.62 10.39
CA SER A 27 8.15 9.21 9.58
C SER A 27 7.87 7.89 8.88
N GLU A 28 8.56 7.63 7.77
CA GLU A 28 8.33 6.44 6.95
C GLU A 28 8.70 5.17 7.72
N HIS A 29 7.71 4.63 8.41
CA HIS A 29 7.79 3.35 9.06
C HIS A 29 6.94 2.34 8.28
N PHE A 30 7.54 1.17 8.09
CA PHE A 30 6.96 -0.12 7.70
C PHE A 30 6.73 -0.39 6.21
N ASN A 31 7.42 -1.44 5.71
CA ASN A 31 7.04 -2.41 4.68
C ASN A 31 5.88 -1.99 3.75
N ARG A 32 6.06 -0.90 3.00
CA ARG A 32 5.10 -0.42 1.99
C ARG A 32 5.31 -1.10 0.64
N GLU A 33 6.47 -1.72 0.47
CA GLU A 33 6.87 -2.36 -0.77
C GLU A 33 5.95 -3.54 -1.10
N LEU A 34 5.16 -3.32 -2.14
CA LEU A 34 4.23 -4.26 -2.73
C LEU A 34 4.71 -4.55 -4.15
N ASP A 35 5.37 -5.69 -4.33
CA ASP A 35 5.70 -6.23 -5.65
C ASP A 35 4.62 -7.23 -6.09
N LEU A 36 4.15 -7.10 -7.34
CA LEU A 36 3.07 -7.94 -7.88
C LEU A 36 3.46 -9.41 -7.96
N ASN A 37 4.72 -9.72 -8.21
CA ASN A 37 5.20 -11.10 -8.24
C ASN A 37 5.25 -11.68 -6.83
N SER A 38 5.74 -10.90 -5.86
CA SER A 38 5.76 -11.29 -4.45
C SER A 38 4.37 -11.62 -3.91
N VAL A 39 3.33 -10.88 -4.32
CA VAL A 39 1.94 -11.11 -3.87
C VAL A 39 1.37 -12.44 -4.37
N GLU A 40 1.84 -12.97 -5.51
CA GLU A 40 1.38 -14.26 -6.04
C GLU A 40 1.81 -15.41 -5.14
N ASN A 41 3.12 -15.43 -4.89
CA ASN A 41 3.82 -16.57 -4.29
C ASN A 41 3.77 -16.54 -2.76
N MET A 42 3.35 -15.42 -2.18
CA MET A 42 3.22 -15.25 -0.74
C MET A 42 2.08 -16.12 -0.20
N ASN A 43 2.31 -16.73 0.96
CA ASN A 43 1.31 -17.41 1.76
C ASN A 43 0.77 -16.52 2.90
N ASP A 44 -0.26 -16.98 3.61
CA ASP A 44 -0.92 -16.19 4.65
C ASP A 44 -0.02 -15.91 5.88
N GLU A 45 0.93 -16.79 6.20
CA GLU A 45 1.85 -16.61 7.32
C GLU A 45 2.89 -15.54 7.00
N GLU A 46 3.53 -15.64 5.83
CA GLU A 46 4.45 -14.65 5.31
C GLU A 46 3.81 -13.27 5.20
N PHE A 47 2.55 -13.23 4.73
CA PHE A 47 1.77 -12.00 4.66
C PHE A 47 1.55 -11.37 6.05
N LYS A 48 1.14 -12.18 7.05
CA LYS A 48 0.90 -11.70 8.42
C LYS A 48 2.18 -11.15 9.06
N ILE A 49 3.32 -11.80 8.84
CA ILE A 49 4.63 -11.38 9.35
C ILE A 49 5.06 -10.08 8.65
N LYS A 50 5.06 -10.06 7.32
CA LYS A 50 5.53 -8.91 6.53
C LYS A 50 4.74 -7.64 6.82
N PHE A 51 3.43 -7.75 7.02
CA PHE A 51 2.55 -6.59 7.17
C PHE A 51 2.01 -6.39 8.60
N GLU A 52 2.59 -7.01 9.63
CA GLU A 52 2.05 -7.04 11.00
C GLU A 52 1.62 -5.65 11.53
N LYS A 53 2.42 -4.63 11.27
CA LYS A 53 2.22 -3.22 11.69
C LYS A 53 1.82 -2.29 10.56
N SER A 54 1.51 -2.84 9.38
CA SER A 54 1.11 -2.08 8.20
C SER A 54 -0.41 -2.08 8.04
N PRO A 55 -1.02 -0.94 7.64
CA PRO A 55 -2.42 -0.88 7.22
C PRO A 55 -2.81 -1.92 6.17
N ILE A 56 -1.84 -2.37 5.34
CA ILE A 56 -2.02 -3.38 4.30
C ILE A 56 -2.59 -4.68 4.87
N LYS A 57 -2.24 -5.05 6.12
CA LYS A 57 -2.73 -6.27 6.78
C LYS A 57 -4.26 -6.36 6.81
N ARG A 58 -4.97 -5.22 6.88
CA ARG A 58 -6.44 -5.17 6.90
C ARG A 58 -7.08 -5.71 5.62
N THR A 59 -6.38 -5.64 4.48
CA THR A 59 -6.87 -6.15 3.20
C THR A 59 -6.80 -7.67 3.08
N LYS A 60 -5.97 -8.32 3.90
CA LYS A 60 -5.61 -9.75 3.77
C LYS A 60 -4.88 -10.04 2.45
N LEU A 61 -4.20 -11.17 2.38
CA LEU A 61 -3.52 -11.62 1.16
C LEU A 61 -4.51 -11.77 -0.02
N SER A 62 -5.70 -12.32 0.26
CA SER A 62 -6.75 -12.52 -0.74
C SER A 62 -7.20 -11.21 -1.42
N GLY A 63 -7.30 -10.11 -0.67
CA GLY A 63 -7.65 -8.81 -1.23
C GLY A 63 -6.57 -8.27 -2.17
N LEU A 64 -5.29 -8.46 -1.84
CA LEU A 64 -4.18 -8.08 -2.73
C LEU A 64 -4.13 -8.94 -3.99
N LYS A 65 -4.32 -10.26 -3.87
CA LYS A 65 -4.39 -11.18 -5.02
C LYS A 65 -5.55 -10.81 -5.96
N ARG A 66 -6.72 -10.48 -5.42
CA ARG A 66 -7.87 -9.99 -6.22
C ARG A 66 -7.52 -8.71 -6.98
N ASN A 67 -6.92 -7.73 -6.32
CA ASN A 67 -6.56 -6.46 -6.96
C ASN A 67 -5.47 -6.64 -8.03
N LYS A 68 -4.49 -7.54 -7.80
CA LYS A 68 -3.50 -7.92 -8.80
C LYS A 68 -4.16 -8.55 -10.03
N LYS A 69 -5.05 -9.51 -9.82
CA LYS A 69 -5.77 -10.23 -10.89
C LYS A 69 -6.46 -9.23 -11.83
N PHE A 70 -7.19 -8.27 -11.27
CA PHE A 70 -7.81 -7.18 -12.02
C PHE A 70 -6.82 -6.41 -12.92
N LEU A 71 -5.64 -6.05 -12.40
CA LEU A 71 -4.63 -5.31 -13.18
C LEU A 71 -3.94 -6.12 -14.28
N ILE A 72 -3.97 -7.45 -14.21
CA ILE A 72 -3.40 -8.34 -15.22
C ILE A 72 -4.45 -8.70 -16.28
N GLU A 73 -5.71 -8.87 -15.87
CA GLU A 73 -6.82 -9.23 -16.76
C GLU A 73 -7.39 -8.05 -17.56
N GLU A 74 -7.26 -6.82 -17.07
CA GLU A 74 -7.65 -5.61 -17.82
C GLU A 74 -6.51 -5.07 -18.74
N LYS A 75 -5.55 -5.92 -19.09
CA LYS A 75 -4.59 -5.68 -20.17
C LYS A 75 -4.98 -6.44 -21.42
#